data_AF-A0A0G3HCN0-F1
#
_entry.id   AF-A0A0G3HCN0-F1
#
_cell.length_a   1.000
_cell.length_b   1.000
_cell.length_c   1.000
_cell.angle_alpha   90.00
_cell.angle_beta   90.00
_cell.angle_gamma   90.00
#
_symmetry.space_group_name_H-M   'P 1'
#
loop_
_entity.id
_entity.type
_entity.pdbx_description
1 polymer ?
#
loop_
_entity_poly.entity_id
_entity_poly.type
_entity_poly.pdbx_seq_one_letter_code
_entity_poly.pdbx_strand_id
1 'polypeptide(L)'
;MTDDACLPRPHYVPGPSFSAEAWASLAAAAAEGDGVVYVTNAGALVVRTAAPVAKSCEREDLVPADDEDASSTGPELVGWEDRADGLVDVGFIPPLGMVSAKVAQLVAVLEAPVSVTASRGLILHGLQPGHAEAAVRVLAPLGVSFDADTPWTRVSACVGRRGCAAARSDVHADAAELARVGGSERTHVVGCELACGRPSVAHVEYAATGEGDYEVTTRSAGRGRVDL
;
A
#
# COMPACT_ATOMS: atom_id res chain seq x y z
N MET A 1 -32.52 -7.46 8.08
CA MET A 1 -32.19 -7.99 6.74
C MET A 1 -31.26 -6.99 6.11
N THR A 2 -29.99 -7.01 6.52
CA THR A 2 -28.94 -6.23 5.84
C THR A 2 -28.66 -6.94 4.53
N ASP A 3 -28.81 -6.20 3.43
CA ASP A 3 -28.48 -6.66 2.09
C ASP A 3 -27.11 -7.33 2.12
N ASP A 4 -27.07 -8.59 1.71
CA ASP A 4 -25.86 -9.37 1.47
C ASP A 4 -25.24 -8.88 0.17
N ALA A 5 -24.89 -7.59 0.15
CA ALA A 5 -24.27 -6.94 -0.99
C ALA A 5 -22.91 -7.60 -1.18
N CYS A 6 -22.82 -8.48 -2.18
CA CYS A 6 -21.61 -9.17 -2.56
C CYS A 6 -20.49 -8.14 -2.70
N LEU A 7 -19.47 -8.23 -1.84
CA LEU A 7 -18.34 -7.31 -1.85
C LEU A 7 -17.71 -7.30 -3.26
N PRO A 8 -17.38 -6.13 -3.81
CA PRO A 8 -16.82 -6.04 -5.15
C PRO A 8 -15.53 -6.87 -5.26
N ARG A 9 -15.38 -7.55 -6.39
CA ARG A 9 -14.28 -8.50 -6.60
C ARG A 9 -12.94 -7.76 -6.60
N PRO A 10 -11.89 -8.32 -5.98
CA PRO A 10 -10.55 -7.77 -6.10
C PRO A 10 -10.00 -8.01 -7.50
N HIS A 11 -9.44 -6.97 -8.10
CA HIS A 11 -8.66 -7.02 -9.34
C HIS A 11 -7.21 -6.71 -9.01
N TYR A 12 -6.30 -7.59 -9.40
CA TYR A 12 -4.87 -7.49 -9.09
C TYR A 12 -4.11 -6.95 -10.29
N VAL A 13 -3.28 -5.92 -10.06
CA VAL A 13 -2.39 -5.34 -11.06
C VAL A 13 -0.95 -5.63 -10.64
N PRO A 14 -0.25 -6.54 -11.34
CA PRO A 14 1.08 -7.00 -10.95
C PRO A 14 2.18 -5.98 -11.27
N GLY A 15 3.35 -6.20 -10.66
CA GLY A 15 4.57 -5.42 -10.90
C GLY A 15 4.77 -4.35 -9.83
N PRO A 16 6.01 -3.92 -9.56
CA PRO A 16 6.26 -2.83 -8.62
C PRO A 16 6.25 -1.47 -9.32
N SER A 17 6.09 -1.36 -10.63
CA SER A 17 6.17 -0.09 -11.37
C SER A 17 4.98 0.10 -12.29
N PHE A 18 4.46 1.32 -12.34
CA PHE A 18 3.18 1.68 -12.96
C PHE A 18 3.30 3.03 -13.69
N SER A 19 2.75 3.09 -14.90
CA SER A 19 2.66 4.34 -15.66
C SER A 19 1.56 5.26 -15.12
N ALA A 20 1.58 6.53 -15.53
CA ALA A 20 0.52 7.48 -15.19
C ALA A 20 -0.86 7.05 -15.72
N GLU A 21 -0.92 6.41 -16.90
CA GLU A 21 -2.16 5.86 -17.46
C GLU A 21 -2.71 4.70 -16.60
N ALA A 22 -1.82 3.84 -16.10
CA ALA A 22 -2.21 2.79 -15.17
C ALA A 22 -2.83 3.41 -13.89
N TRP A 23 -2.22 4.47 -13.35
CA TRP A 23 -2.79 5.20 -12.20
C TRP A 23 -4.12 5.89 -12.50
N ALA A 24 -4.32 6.42 -13.70
CA ALA A 24 -5.61 6.99 -14.11
C ALA A 24 -6.70 5.91 -14.14
N SER A 25 -6.38 4.73 -14.70
CA SER A 25 -7.29 3.58 -14.75
C SER A 25 -7.62 3.04 -13.36
N LEU A 26 -6.61 2.95 -12.48
CA LEU A 26 -6.77 2.55 -11.08
C LEU A 26 -7.62 3.55 -10.29
N ALA A 27 -7.42 4.86 -10.51
CA ALA A 27 -8.20 5.90 -9.85
C ALA A 27 -9.69 5.83 -10.24
N ALA A 28 -9.98 5.61 -11.54
CA ALA A 28 -11.34 5.43 -12.02
C ALA A 28 -11.99 4.15 -11.44
N ALA A 29 -11.28 3.03 -11.49
CA ALA A 29 -11.75 1.76 -10.94
C ALA A 29 -12.02 1.85 -9.43
N ALA A 30 -11.14 2.52 -8.67
CA ALA A 30 -11.32 2.76 -7.25
C ALA A 30 -12.54 3.66 -6.99
N ALA A 31 -12.74 4.72 -7.77
CA ALA A 31 -13.88 5.64 -7.61
C ALA A 31 -15.25 4.97 -7.86
N GLU A 32 -15.31 3.99 -8.77
CA GLU A 32 -16.51 3.15 -9.01
C GLU A 32 -16.67 2.03 -7.97
N GLY A 33 -15.59 1.73 -7.25
CA GLY A 33 -15.49 0.65 -6.27
C GLY A 33 -15.67 1.13 -4.84
N ASP A 34 -14.78 0.66 -3.96
CA ASP A 34 -14.74 1.03 -2.54
C ASP A 34 -13.95 2.32 -2.24
N GLY A 35 -13.52 3.04 -3.28
CA GLY A 35 -12.80 4.30 -3.17
C GLY A 35 -11.29 4.16 -2.93
N VAL A 36 -10.73 2.94 -2.98
CA VAL A 36 -9.34 2.68 -2.58
C VAL A 36 -8.56 1.86 -3.62
N VAL A 37 -7.32 2.28 -3.85
CA VAL A 37 -6.25 1.45 -4.46
C VAL A 37 -5.39 0.91 -3.31
N TYR A 38 -5.38 -0.40 -3.15
CA TYR A 38 -4.62 -1.09 -2.10
C TYR A 38 -3.23 -1.46 -2.60
N VAL A 39 -2.22 -1.06 -1.86
CA VAL A 39 -0.82 -1.38 -2.08
C VAL A 39 -0.45 -2.60 -1.24
N THR A 40 0.00 -3.66 -1.91
CA THR A 40 0.36 -4.92 -1.23
C THR A 40 1.85 -4.97 -0.90
N ASN A 41 2.22 -5.79 0.08
CA ASN A 41 3.64 -6.03 0.41
C ASN A 41 4.42 -6.73 -0.71
N ALA A 42 3.71 -7.31 -1.69
CA ALA A 42 4.29 -7.99 -2.85
C ALA A 42 4.59 -7.03 -4.03
N GLY A 43 4.47 -5.73 -3.81
CA GLY A 43 4.70 -4.71 -4.84
C GLY A 43 3.51 -4.45 -5.75
N ALA A 44 2.44 -5.25 -5.67
CA ALA A 44 1.29 -5.09 -6.55
C ALA A 44 0.20 -4.19 -5.99
N LEU A 45 -0.68 -3.76 -6.89
CA LEU A 45 -1.86 -2.95 -6.59
C LEU A 45 -3.14 -3.78 -6.72
N VAL A 46 -4.13 -3.47 -5.87
CA VAL A 46 -5.46 -4.08 -5.90
C VAL A 46 -6.53 -3.01 -5.88
N VAL A 47 -7.55 -3.16 -6.71
CA VAL A 47 -8.79 -2.36 -6.65
C VAL A 47 -9.98 -3.29 -6.50
N ARG A 48 -11.03 -2.85 -5.80
CA ARG A 48 -12.26 -3.63 -5.62
C ARG A 48 -13.40 -2.94 -6.34
N THR A 49 -13.75 -3.45 -7.52
CA THR A 49 -14.83 -2.90 -8.34
C THR A 49 -15.60 -4.00 -9.06
N ALA A 50 -16.88 -3.73 -9.35
CA ALA A 50 -17.69 -4.59 -10.21
C ALA A 50 -17.36 -4.39 -11.70
N ALA A 51 -16.78 -3.25 -12.07
CA ALA A 51 -16.40 -2.93 -13.43
C ALA A 51 -15.11 -3.66 -13.86
N PRO A 52 -14.95 -3.99 -15.16
CA PRO A 52 -13.69 -4.52 -15.66
C PRO A 52 -12.61 -3.42 -15.63
N VAL A 53 -11.47 -3.71 -15.00
CA VAL A 53 -10.27 -2.86 -15.08
C VAL A 53 -9.58 -3.15 -16.43
N ALA A 54 -9.25 -2.09 -17.19
CA ALA A 54 -8.67 -2.23 -18.53
C ALA A 54 -7.37 -3.07 -18.50
N LYS A 55 -7.20 -3.96 -19.48
CA LYS A 55 -6.02 -4.84 -19.63
C LYS A 55 -4.72 -4.09 -19.92
N SER A 56 -4.76 -2.80 -20.25
CA SER A 56 -3.61 -1.99 -20.67
C SER A 56 -2.63 -1.60 -19.55
N CYS A 57 -2.73 -2.17 -18.35
CA CYS A 57 -1.67 -2.12 -17.34
C CYS A 57 -0.44 -2.98 -17.73
N GLU A 58 -0.28 -3.28 -19.03
CA GLU A 58 0.83 -4.04 -19.59
C GLU A 58 2.09 -3.16 -19.57
N ARG A 59 2.89 -3.38 -18.53
CA ARG A 59 4.34 -3.21 -18.44
C ARG A 59 4.97 -2.41 -19.60
N GLU A 60 5.17 -1.11 -19.37
CA GLU A 60 6.16 -0.38 -20.15
C GLU A 60 7.54 -0.82 -19.67
N ASP A 61 8.28 -1.50 -20.55
CA ASP A 61 9.63 -1.99 -20.30
C ASP A 61 10.58 -0.79 -20.09
N LEU A 62 10.66 -0.32 -18.85
CA LEU A 62 11.78 0.50 -18.38
C LEU A 62 13.02 -0.41 -18.33
N VAL A 63 14.07 0.04 -19.01
CA VAL A 63 15.37 -0.65 -19.12
C VAL A 63 15.84 -1.06 -17.72
N PRO A 64 16.13 -2.35 -17.47
CA PRO A 64 16.58 -2.80 -16.16
C PRO A 64 17.97 -2.22 -15.87
N ALA A 65 18.10 -1.58 -14.71
CA ALA A 65 19.39 -1.58 -14.02
C ALA A 65 19.60 -3.01 -13.52
N ASP A 66 20.75 -3.58 -13.84
CA ASP A 66 21.06 -5.01 -13.76
C ASP A 66 20.58 -5.72 -12.48
N ASP A 67 19.90 -6.86 -12.66
CA ASP A 67 19.48 -7.78 -11.60
C ASP A 67 20.68 -8.55 -11.03
N GLU A 68 20.97 -8.42 -9.73
CA GLU A 68 21.50 -9.51 -8.91
C GLU A 68 20.92 -9.45 -7.47
N ASP A 69 20.45 -10.62 -7.02
CA ASP A 69 19.91 -11.00 -5.70
C ASP A 69 18.46 -10.62 -5.29
N ALA A 70 17.64 -11.68 -5.22
CA ALA A 70 16.32 -11.74 -4.59
C ALA A 70 16.38 -11.65 -3.05
N SER A 71 16.99 -10.58 -2.56
CA SER A 71 16.81 -10.00 -1.23
C SER A 71 16.50 -8.52 -1.46
N SER A 72 15.33 -8.23 -2.04
CA SER A 72 15.04 -6.92 -2.63
C SER A 72 15.01 -5.80 -1.58
N THR A 73 16.19 -5.21 -1.37
CA THR A 73 16.43 -3.92 -0.74
C THR A 73 16.25 -2.86 -1.83
N GLY A 74 15.03 -2.75 -2.38
CA GLY A 74 14.70 -1.57 -3.18
C GLY A 74 14.78 -0.32 -2.30
N PRO A 75 15.03 0.87 -2.85
CA PRO A 75 15.14 2.08 -2.05
C PRO A 75 13.84 2.26 -1.25
N GLU A 76 13.96 2.21 0.07
CA GLU A 76 12.90 2.64 0.98
C GLU A 76 12.91 4.17 1.01
N LEU A 77 12.73 4.79 -0.17
CA LEU A 77 12.65 6.23 -0.26
C LEU A 77 11.29 6.65 0.30
N VAL A 78 11.35 7.38 1.41
CA VAL A 78 10.22 8.15 1.95
C VAL A 78 10.75 9.56 2.16
N GLY A 79 10.14 10.53 1.48
CA GLY A 79 10.62 11.90 1.43
C GLY A 79 11.14 12.29 0.05
N TRP A 80 12.24 13.01 0.01
CA TRP A 80 12.74 13.72 -1.17
C TRP A 80 14.16 13.26 -1.50
N GLU A 81 14.42 12.98 -2.78
CA GLU A 81 15.76 12.65 -3.27
C GLU A 81 16.06 13.41 -4.57
N ASP A 82 17.13 14.22 -4.55
CA ASP A 82 17.63 14.91 -5.73
C ASP A 82 18.41 13.95 -6.63
N ARG A 83 18.15 14.01 -7.94
CA ARG A 83 18.86 13.21 -8.95
C ARG A 83 19.95 14.03 -9.61
N ALA A 84 20.96 13.32 -10.13
CA ALA A 84 22.08 13.95 -10.84
C ALA A 84 21.66 14.71 -12.12
N ASP A 85 20.52 14.37 -12.71
CA ASP A 85 19.93 15.02 -13.89
C ASP A 85 19.12 16.30 -13.54
N GLY A 86 19.07 16.69 -12.26
CA GLY A 86 18.32 17.85 -11.78
C GLY A 86 16.82 17.59 -11.57
N LEU A 87 16.37 16.34 -11.73
CA LEU A 87 15.03 15.90 -11.37
C LEU A 87 14.98 15.42 -9.91
N VAL A 88 13.78 15.09 -9.45
CA VAL A 88 13.51 14.71 -8.07
C VAL A 88 12.68 13.43 -8.04
N ASP A 89 13.08 12.48 -7.21
CA ASP A 89 12.23 11.36 -6.81
C ASP A 89 11.57 11.68 -5.46
N VAL A 90 10.27 11.43 -5.35
CA VAL A 90 9.49 11.70 -4.14
C VAL A 90 8.78 10.44 -3.67
N GLY A 91 9.12 9.98 -2.47
CA GLY A 91 8.52 8.82 -1.82
C GLY A 91 7.48 9.19 -0.75
N PHE A 92 6.36 8.46 -0.69
CA PHE A 92 5.37 8.60 0.38
C PHE A 92 4.70 7.28 0.78
N ILE A 93 4.23 7.23 2.03
CA ILE A 93 3.54 6.09 2.61
C ILE A 93 2.06 6.44 2.85
N PRO A 94 1.11 5.76 2.16
CA PRO A 94 -0.30 5.84 2.50
C PRO A 94 -0.62 5.04 3.78
N PRO A 95 -1.56 5.51 4.62
CA PRO A 95 -2.05 4.75 5.76
C PRO A 95 -2.48 3.34 5.37
N LEU A 96 -1.90 2.32 6.01
CA LEU A 96 -2.20 0.90 5.77
C LEU A 96 -2.03 0.43 4.31
N GLY A 97 -1.27 1.16 3.47
CA GLY A 97 -1.21 0.84 2.05
C GLY A 97 -2.48 1.23 1.28
N MET A 98 -3.35 2.07 1.84
CA MET A 98 -4.61 2.48 1.21
C MET A 98 -4.49 3.85 0.56
N VAL A 99 -4.42 3.87 -0.77
CA VAL A 99 -4.41 5.10 -1.56
C VAL A 99 -5.85 5.43 -1.94
N SER A 100 -6.37 6.58 -1.49
CA SER A 100 -7.72 6.99 -1.89
C SER A 100 -7.80 7.25 -3.40
N ALA A 101 -8.98 7.05 -4.00
CA ALA A 101 -9.21 7.36 -5.40
C ALA A 101 -8.81 8.81 -5.75
N LYS A 102 -8.97 9.75 -4.80
CA LYS A 102 -8.54 11.14 -4.97
C LYS A 102 -7.02 11.27 -5.06
N VAL A 103 -6.27 10.59 -4.18
CA VAL A 103 -4.80 10.57 -4.23
C VAL A 103 -4.33 9.88 -5.51
N ALA A 104 -4.91 8.74 -5.88
CA ALA A 104 -4.59 8.04 -7.12
C ALA A 104 -4.80 8.92 -8.37
N GLN A 105 -5.90 9.70 -8.40
CA GLN A 105 -6.15 10.66 -9.47
C GLN A 105 -5.07 11.74 -9.55
N LEU A 106 -4.62 12.27 -8.41
CA LEU A 106 -3.58 13.29 -8.37
C LEU A 106 -2.21 12.73 -8.74
N VAL A 107 -1.91 11.49 -8.35
CA VAL A 107 -0.72 10.76 -8.81
C VAL A 107 -0.71 10.63 -10.33
N ALA A 108 -1.84 10.28 -10.95
CA ALA A 108 -1.95 10.21 -12.40
C ALA A 108 -1.70 11.56 -13.09
N VAL A 109 -2.16 12.68 -12.50
CA VAL A 109 -1.97 14.04 -13.04
C VAL A 109 -0.51 14.49 -13.04
N LEU A 110 0.34 13.91 -12.20
CA LEU A 110 1.77 14.23 -12.16
C LEU A 110 2.54 13.65 -13.36
N GLU A 111 1.93 12.74 -14.13
CA GLU A 111 2.50 12.11 -15.33
C GLU A 111 3.88 11.46 -15.12
N ALA A 112 4.21 11.14 -13.86
CA ALA A 112 5.46 10.51 -13.47
C ALA A 112 5.32 8.98 -13.43
N PRO A 113 6.37 8.22 -13.82
CA PRO A 113 6.45 6.81 -13.47
C PRO A 113 6.40 6.61 -11.95
N VAL A 114 5.69 5.58 -11.50
CA VAL A 114 5.48 5.34 -10.07
C VAL A 114 5.90 3.93 -9.71
N SER A 115 6.81 3.80 -8.73
CA SER A 115 7.13 2.51 -8.14
C SER A 115 6.42 2.30 -6.80
N VAL A 116 6.19 1.05 -6.44
CA VAL A 116 5.65 0.59 -5.17
C VAL A 116 6.75 -0.13 -4.40
N THR A 117 6.85 0.14 -3.10
CA THR A 117 7.86 -0.46 -2.22
C THR A 117 7.31 -1.60 -1.37
N ALA A 118 8.19 -2.45 -0.83
CA ALA A 118 7.82 -3.54 0.08
C ALA A 118 7.13 -3.03 1.37
N SER A 119 7.39 -1.78 1.76
CA SER A 119 6.75 -1.09 2.88
C SER A 119 5.39 -0.48 2.51
N ARG A 120 4.82 -0.86 1.35
CA ARG A 120 3.56 -0.34 0.79
C ARG A 120 3.61 1.17 0.49
N GLY A 121 4.81 1.70 0.25
CA GLY A 121 5.03 3.07 -0.18
C GLY A 121 4.92 3.22 -1.68
N LEU A 122 4.81 4.47 -2.14
CA LEU A 122 4.90 4.85 -3.55
C LEU A 122 6.09 5.78 -3.72
N ILE A 123 6.78 5.68 -4.86
CA ILE A 123 7.83 6.60 -5.28
C ILE A 123 7.44 7.18 -6.63
N LEU A 124 7.31 8.51 -6.71
CA LEU A 124 7.12 9.26 -7.94
C LEU A 124 8.50 9.60 -8.51
N HIS A 125 8.79 9.17 -9.74
CA HIS A 125 10.12 9.31 -10.31
C HIS A 125 10.24 10.50 -11.28
N GLY A 126 11.40 11.17 -11.25
CA GLY A 126 11.80 12.11 -12.29
C GLY A 126 10.96 13.38 -12.36
N LEU A 127 10.44 13.86 -11.23
CA LEU A 127 9.66 15.10 -11.16
C LEU A 127 10.58 16.32 -11.33
N GLN A 128 10.07 17.35 -12.00
CA GLN A 128 10.67 18.67 -11.90
C GLN A 128 10.54 19.18 -10.45
N PRO A 129 11.53 19.91 -9.90
CA PRO A 129 11.50 20.37 -8.50
C PRO A 129 10.20 21.09 -8.10
N GLY A 130 9.66 21.95 -8.98
CA GLY A 130 8.38 22.63 -8.72
C GLY A 130 7.17 21.69 -8.67
N HIS A 131 7.17 20.62 -9.47
CA HIS A 131 6.12 19.59 -9.43
C HIS A 131 6.26 18.70 -8.20
N ALA A 132 7.48 18.38 -7.78
CA ALA A 132 7.76 17.66 -6.54
C ALA A 132 7.27 18.45 -5.31
N GLU A 133 7.55 19.76 -5.24
CA GLU A 133 7.02 20.63 -4.18
C GLU A 133 5.48 20.65 -4.17
N ALA A 134 4.87 20.78 -5.35
CA ALA A 134 3.41 20.78 -5.48
C ALA A 134 2.81 19.44 -5.04
N ALA A 135 3.42 18.32 -5.42
CA ALA A 135 3.00 16.98 -5.01
C ALA A 135 2.98 16.86 -3.48
N VAL A 136 4.06 17.24 -2.79
CA VAL A 136 4.11 17.21 -1.31
C VAL A 136 3.01 18.09 -0.70
N ARG A 137 2.87 19.34 -1.17
CA ARG A 137 1.87 20.30 -0.64
C ARG A 137 0.42 19.85 -0.82
N VAL A 138 0.13 19.15 -1.91
CA VAL A 138 -1.23 18.71 -2.24
C VAL A 138 -1.55 17.35 -1.64
N LEU A 139 -0.61 16.42 -1.65
CA LEU A 139 -0.85 15.04 -1.21
C LEU A 139 -0.79 14.90 0.32
N ALA A 140 0.11 15.61 1.02
CA ALA A 140 0.25 15.46 2.47
C ALA A 140 -1.05 15.77 3.24
N PRO A 141 -1.81 16.84 2.92
CA PRO A 141 -3.11 17.09 3.55
C PRO A 141 -4.18 16.02 3.29
N LEU A 142 -3.98 15.15 2.29
CA LEU A 142 -4.88 14.04 1.98
C LEU A 142 -4.53 12.76 2.78
N GLY A 143 -3.59 12.85 3.72
CA GLY A 143 -3.33 11.81 4.71
C GLY A 143 -2.19 10.85 4.38
N VAL A 144 -1.46 11.04 3.26
CA VAL A 144 -0.22 10.30 3.00
C VAL A 144 0.96 10.97 3.73
N SER A 145 1.96 10.17 4.09
CA SER A 145 3.15 10.64 4.81
C SER A 145 4.38 10.67 3.92
N PHE A 146 5.11 11.78 3.92
CA PHE A 146 6.44 11.92 3.32
C PHE A 146 7.58 11.77 4.36
N ASP A 147 7.22 11.42 5.60
CA ASP A 147 8.15 11.18 6.70
C ASP A 147 8.46 9.68 6.83
N ALA A 148 9.74 9.32 6.79
CA ALA A 148 10.23 7.94 6.95
C ALA A 148 9.93 7.36 8.34
N ASP A 149 9.80 8.21 9.37
CA ASP A 149 9.50 7.79 10.73
C ASP A 149 8.00 7.55 10.98
N THR A 150 7.17 7.69 9.95
CA THR A 150 5.73 7.46 10.02
C THR A 150 5.40 6.06 10.55
N PRO A 151 4.40 5.93 11.45
CA PRO A 151 4.01 4.63 12.00
C PRO A 151 3.51 3.65 10.93
N TRP A 152 3.09 4.13 9.75
CA TRP A 152 2.57 3.31 8.66
C TRP A 152 3.63 2.41 7.99
N THR A 153 4.92 2.66 8.22
CA THR A 153 6.02 1.74 7.83
C THR A 153 6.00 0.45 8.67
N ARG A 154 5.49 0.55 9.92
CA ARG A 154 5.54 -0.51 10.93
C ARG A 154 4.17 -1.14 11.18
N VAL A 155 3.10 -0.38 11.05
CA VAL A 155 1.72 -0.83 11.29
C VAL A 155 1.07 -1.27 9.98
N SER A 156 0.44 -2.44 10.03
CA SER A 156 -0.30 -3.03 8.91
C SER A 156 -1.53 -3.74 9.43
N ALA A 157 -2.49 -4.00 8.56
CA ALA A 157 -3.69 -4.76 8.88
C ALA A 157 -4.08 -5.66 7.71
N CYS A 158 -4.85 -6.72 7.99
CA CYS A 158 -5.54 -7.44 6.93
C CYS A 158 -6.70 -6.59 6.38
N VAL A 159 -7.34 -7.03 5.28
CA VAL A 159 -8.47 -6.30 4.65
C VAL A 159 -9.63 -5.97 5.60
N GLY A 160 -9.78 -6.73 6.69
CA GLY A 160 -10.77 -6.45 7.71
C GLY A 160 -12.22 -6.55 7.24
N ARG A 161 -13.13 -6.00 8.03
CA ARG A 161 -14.57 -5.98 7.75
C ARG A 161 -14.94 -5.24 6.47
N ARG A 162 -14.06 -4.35 5.98
CA ARG A 162 -14.25 -3.65 4.70
C ARG A 162 -14.29 -4.58 3.50
N GLY A 163 -13.61 -5.72 3.55
CA GLY A 163 -13.51 -6.63 2.42
C GLY A 163 -13.55 -8.12 2.78
N CYS A 164 -13.83 -8.47 4.03
CA CYS A 164 -13.88 -9.84 4.50
C CYS A 164 -14.98 -10.04 5.56
N ALA A 165 -15.96 -10.88 5.24
CA ALA A 165 -17.04 -11.25 6.15
C ALA A 165 -16.57 -12.06 7.38
N ALA A 166 -15.39 -12.67 7.32
CA ALA A 166 -14.81 -13.41 8.45
C ALA A 166 -14.16 -12.51 9.51
N ALA A 167 -14.01 -11.21 9.24
CA ALA A 167 -13.33 -10.29 10.15
C ALA A 167 -14.20 -9.96 11.38
N ARG A 168 -13.62 -10.16 12.57
CA ARG A 168 -14.27 -10.01 13.87
C ARG A 168 -14.16 -8.62 14.47
N SER A 169 -13.28 -7.75 13.96
CA SER A 169 -13.15 -6.34 14.38
C SER A 169 -12.92 -5.42 13.17
N ASP A 170 -13.14 -4.11 13.34
CA ASP A 170 -12.65 -3.09 12.40
C ASP A 170 -11.13 -2.86 12.54
N VAL A 171 -10.36 -3.83 12.03
CA VAL A 171 -8.90 -3.83 12.10
C VAL A 171 -8.23 -2.60 11.47
N HIS A 172 -8.89 -1.89 10.55
CA HIS A 172 -8.32 -0.67 9.97
C HIS A 172 -8.44 0.50 10.95
N ALA A 173 -9.59 0.63 11.64
CA ALA A 173 -9.76 1.62 12.70
C ALA A 173 -8.82 1.33 13.88
N ASP A 174 -8.75 0.06 14.29
CA ASP A 174 -7.89 -0.38 15.40
C ASP A 174 -6.40 -0.18 15.08
N ALA A 175 -5.97 -0.49 13.85
CA ALA A 175 -4.60 -0.23 13.41
C ALA A 175 -4.29 1.27 13.33
N ALA A 176 -5.25 2.12 12.97
CA ALA A 176 -5.07 3.57 12.98
C ALA A 176 -4.90 4.12 14.40
N GLU A 177 -5.62 3.57 15.38
CA GLU A 177 -5.43 3.93 16.77
C GLU A 177 -4.05 3.48 17.29
N LEU A 178 -3.60 2.26 16.95
CA LEU A 178 -2.25 1.79 17.27
C LEU A 178 -1.16 2.68 16.64
N ALA A 179 -1.34 3.09 15.37
CA ALA A 179 -0.43 4.02 14.71
C ALA A 179 -0.37 5.38 15.43
N ARG A 180 -1.49 5.85 15.99
CA ARG A 180 -1.59 7.11 16.74
C ARG A 180 -0.94 7.03 18.11
N VAL A 181 -1.14 5.92 18.83
CA VAL A 181 -0.48 5.68 20.13
C VAL A 181 1.03 5.55 19.95
N GLY A 182 1.46 4.97 18.82
CA GLY A 182 2.86 4.81 18.47
C GLY A 182 3.51 3.59 19.10
N GLY A 183 4.69 3.26 18.59
CA GLY A 183 5.47 2.09 18.99
C GLY A 183 6.64 1.86 18.03
N SER A 184 7.70 1.22 18.52
CA SER A 184 8.87 0.87 17.70
C SER A 184 8.71 -0.48 17.00
N GLU A 185 7.82 -1.34 17.48
CA GLU A 185 7.65 -2.69 16.97
C GLU A 185 6.78 -2.73 15.72
N ARG A 186 7.19 -3.52 14.73
CA ARG A 186 6.33 -3.84 13.59
C ARG A 186 5.08 -4.55 14.10
N THR A 187 3.92 -4.10 13.66
CA THR A 187 2.63 -4.58 14.15
C THR A 187 1.72 -4.97 12.97
N HIS A 188 1.01 -6.08 13.13
CA HIS A 188 0.01 -6.54 12.18
C HIS A 188 -1.32 -6.85 12.89
N VAL A 189 -2.39 -6.14 12.51
CA VAL A 189 -3.74 -6.31 13.07
C VAL A 189 -4.56 -7.21 12.16
N VAL A 190 -5.04 -8.34 12.69
CA VAL A 190 -5.74 -9.36 11.90
C VAL A 190 -7.14 -9.60 12.44
N GLY A 191 -8.11 -9.62 11.53
CA GLY A 191 -9.53 -9.71 11.88
C GLY A 191 -10.00 -11.14 12.16
N CYS A 192 -9.23 -12.15 11.82
CA CYS A 192 -9.57 -13.56 12.07
C CYS A 192 -8.30 -14.42 12.10
N GLU A 193 -8.49 -15.69 12.42
CA GLU A 193 -7.44 -16.70 12.56
C GLU A 193 -6.61 -16.95 11.29
N LEU A 194 -7.11 -16.58 10.10
CA LEU A 194 -6.39 -16.74 8.83
C LEU A 194 -5.16 -15.81 8.73
N ALA A 195 -5.17 -14.68 9.45
CA ALA A 195 -4.06 -13.72 9.47
C ALA A 195 -3.55 -13.31 8.07
N CYS A 196 -4.47 -13.01 7.14
CA CYS A 196 -4.13 -12.64 5.77
C CYS A 196 -3.19 -11.42 5.73
N GLY A 197 -2.14 -11.49 4.92
CA GLY A 197 -1.17 -10.39 4.79
C GLY A 197 -0.10 -10.35 5.89
N ARG A 198 -0.04 -11.38 6.75
CA ARG A 198 0.98 -11.52 7.80
C ARG A 198 2.39 -11.26 7.25
N PRO A 199 3.16 -10.33 7.86
CA PRO A 199 4.55 -10.08 7.47
C PRO A 199 5.42 -11.33 7.63
N SER A 200 6.37 -11.53 6.71
CA SER A 200 7.37 -12.61 6.78
C SER A 200 8.46 -12.34 7.83
N VAL A 201 8.62 -11.08 8.24
CA VAL A 201 9.59 -10.62 9.24
C VAL A 201 8.99 -10.63 10.65
N ALA A 202 9.83 -10.45 11.67
CA ALA A 202 9.38 -10.38 13.06
C ALA A 202 8.39 -9.22 13.27
N HIS A 203 7.31 -9.47 14.00
CA HIS A 203 6.26 -8.50 14.28
C HIS A 203 5.41 -8.90 15.49
N VAL A 204 4.67 -7.96 16.06
CA VAL A 204 3.59 -8.19 17.01
C VAL A 204 2.29 -8.38 16.23
N GLU A 205 1.61 -9.50 16.44
CA GLU A 205 0.30 -9.76 15.86
C GLU A 205 -0.79 -9.47 16.89
N TYR A 206 -1.78 -8.66 16.49
CA TYR A 206 -3.03 -8.43 17.22
C TYR A 206 -4.13 -9.20 16.51
N ALA A 207 -4.52 -10.36 17.06
CA ALA A 207 -5.54 -11.22 16.48
C ALA A 207 -6.90 -11.00 17.14
N ALA A 208 -7.87 -10.53 16.37
CA ALA A 208 -9.20 -10.21 16.86
C ALA A 208 -9.92 -11.47 17.37
N THR A 209 -10.35 -11.44 18.62
CA THR A 209 -11.21 -12.47 19.24
C THR A 209 -12.67 -12.02 19.28
N GLY A 210 -12.91 -10.70 19.22
CA GLY A 210 -14.20 -10.02 19.16
C GLY A 210 -14.04 -8.59 18.63
N GLU A 211 -15.09 -7.77 18.70
CA GLU A 211 -15.01 -6.35 18.33
C GLU A 211 -14.16 -5.59 19.34
N GLY A 212 -13.03 -5.03 18.92
CA GLY A 212 -12.08 -4.33 19.79
C GLY A 212 -11.26 -5.23 20.73
N ASP A 213 -11.52 -6.54 20.74
CA ASP A 213 -10.84 -7.51 21.61
C ASP A 213 -9.76 -8.29 20.86
N TYR A 214 -8.55 -8.34 21.41
CA TYR A 214 -7.37 -8.88 20.73
C TYR A 214 -6.54 -9.82 21.61
N GLU A 215 -6.11 -10.93 21.03
CA GLU A 215 -4.98 -11.72 21.52
C GLU A 215 -3.69 -11.18 20.89
N VAL A 216 -2.69 -10.87 21.72
CA VAL A 216 -1.42 -10.26 21.28
C VAL A 216 -0.30 -11.29 21.36
N THR A 217 0.37 -11.54 20.23
CA THR A 217 1.45 -12.52 20.14
C THR A 217 2.65 -11.95 19.37
N THR A 218 3.86 -12.11 19.92
CA THR A 218 5.09 -11.85 19.16
C THR A 218 5.35 -12.98 18.17
N ARG A 219 5.43 -12.64 16.89
CA ARG A 219 5.78 -13.55 15.79
C ARG A 219 7.23 -13.35 15.40
N SER A 220 7.99 -14.44 15.36
CA SER A 220 9.33 -14.47 14.78
C SER A 220 9.24 -14.47 13.25
N ALA A 221 10.31 -14.03 12.58
CA ALA A 221 10.40 -14.13 11.12
C ALA A 221 10.19 -15.59 10.67
N GLY A 222 9.35 -15.79 9.65
CA GLY A 222 9.16 -17.11 9.06
C GLY A 222 10.42 -17.50 8.28
N ARG A 223 10.98 -18.68 8.55
CA ARG A 223 11.97 -19.27 7.63
C ARG A 223 11.26 -19.53 6.31
N GLY A 224 11.66 -18.82 5.25
CA GLY A 224 11.21 -19.12 3.90
C GLY A 224 11.38 -20.61 3.61
N ARG A 225 10.31 -21.26 3.17
CA ARG A 225 10.36 -22.62 2.69
C ARG A 225 11.11 -22.61 1.36
N VAL A 226 12.32 -23.12 1.35
CA VAL A 226 13.02 -23.51 0.12
C VAL A 226 12.45 -24.89 -0.24
N ASP A 227 11.68 -24.96 -1.32
CA ASP A 227 11.32 -26.25 -1.90
C ASP A 227 12.60 -26.88 -2.49
N LEU A 228 12.94 -28.09 -2.04
CA LEU A 228 14.04 -28.92 -2.58
C LEU A 228 13.63 -29.57 -3.90
#